data_AF-Q9K725-F1
#
_entry.id   AF-Q9K725-F1
#
_cell.length_a   1.000
_cell.length_b   1.000
_cell.length_c   1.000
_cell.angle_alpha   90.00
_cell.angle_beta   90.00
_cell.angle_gamma   90.00
#
_symmetry.space_group_name_H-M   'P 1'
#
loop_
_entity.id
_entity.type
_entity.pdbx_description
1 polymer ?
#
loop_
_entity_poly.entity_id
_entity_poly.type
_entity_poly.pdbx_seq_one_letter_code
_entity_poly.pdbx_strand_id
1 'polypeptide(L)'
;MRIKIKFEVLREYMRHNNWDEKDLAEKMGVAYVTVYRVLRKKREPGNEFIAKLLNVFEGATFDELFYLEDCITKRERGKVKEDLAIVRSKRREGGVGK
;
A
#
# COMPACT_ATOMS: atom_id res chain seq x y z
N MET A 1 -8.63 -5.31 2.29
CA MET A 1 -7.34 -4.84 2.82
C MET A 1 -6.23 -5.13 1.82
N ARG A 2 -5.32 -4.18 1.59
CA ARG A 2 -4.09 -4.35 0.80
C ARG A 2 -2.90 -3.94 1.64
N ILE A 3 -1.78 -4.62 1.45
CA ILE A 3 -0.51 -4.24 2.08
C ILE A 3 0.22 -3.28 1.15
N LYS A 4 0.70 -2.17 1.71
CA LYS A 4 1.42 -1.12 1.00
C LYS A 4 2.78 -0.89 1.64
N ILE A 5 3.74 -0.44 0.84
CA ILE A 5 5.09 -0.10 1.31
C ILE A 5 5.14 1.39 1.68
N LYS A 6 5.77 1.69 2.81
CA LYS A 6 6.20 3.05 3.17
C LYS A 6 7.49 3.37 2.40
N PHE A 7 7.34 3.86 1.16
CA PHE A 7 8.46 4.03 0.23
C PHE A 7 9.58 4.94 0.75
N GLU A 8 9.25 5.99 1.52
CA GLU A 8 10.27 6.87 2.11
C GLU A 8 11.16 6.12 3.10
N VAL A 9 10.53 5.34 4.00
CA VAL A 9 11.25 4.50 4.97
C VAL A 9 12.09 3.44 4.25
N LEU A 10 11.54 2.75 3.25
CA LEU A 10 12.33 1.78 2.46
C LEU A 10 13.55 2.44 1.80
N ARG A 11 13.40 3.66 1.26
CA ARG A 11 14.52 4.39 0.67
C ARG A 11 15.57 4.79 1.71
N GLU A 12 15.17 5.10 2.94
CA GLU A 12 16.12 5.35 4.04
C GLU A 12 16.95 4.11 4.35
N TYR A 13 16.30 2.95 4.50
CA TYR A 13 16.98 1.68 4.67
C TYR A 13 17.97 1.40 3.52
N MET A 14 17.56 1.60 2.27
CA MET A 14 18.47 1.45 1.12
C MET A 14 19.65 2.44 1.17
N ARG A 15 19.41 3.72 1.49
CA ARG A 15 20.48 4.73 1.60
C ARG A 15 21.46 4.41 2.72
N HIS A 16 20.99 3.97 3.88
CA HIS A 16 21.85 3.58 5.01
C HIS A 16 22.77 2.39 4.67
N ASN A 17 22.32 1.51 3.78
CA ASN A 17 23.10 0.39 3.29
C ASN A 17 23.88 0.69 2.00
N ASN A 18 23.78 1.92 1.46
CA ASN A 18 24.33 2.33 0.17
C ASN A 18 23.88 1.42 -0.99
N TRP A 19 22.60 1.06 -1.02
CA TRP A 19 21.99 0.17 -2.02
C TRP A 19 21.15 0.93 -3.04
N ASP A 20 21.27 0.52 -4.30
CA ASP A 20 20.33 0.86 -5.36
C ASP A 20 19.22 -0.20 -5.53
N GLU A 21 18.33 -0.01 -6.50
CA GLU A 21 17.21 -0.95 -6.74
C GLU A 21 17.67 -2.35 -7.23
N LYS A 22 18.86 -2.45 -7.85
CA LYS A 22 19.45 -3.74 -8.26
C LYS A 22 20.08 -4.44 -7.07
N ASP A 23 20.82 -3.71 -6.23
CA ASP A 23 21.39 -4.23 -4.99
C ASP A 23 20.29 -4.80 -4.10
N LEU A 24 19.17 -4.07 -3.95
CA LEU A 24 18.01 -4.56 -3.21
C LEU A 24 17.46 -5.86 -3.80
N ALA A 25 17.35 -5.97 -5.13
CA ALA A 25 16.87 -7.18 -5.78
C ALA A 25 17.81 -8.37 -5.55
N GLU A 26 19.12 -8.15 -5.59
CA GLU A 26 20.15 -9.15 -5.29
C GLU A 26 20.04 -9.62 -3.84
N LYS A 27 19.97 -8.70 -2.88
CA LYS A 27 19.81 -9.02 -1.45
C LYS A 27 18.52 -9.80 -1.17
N MET A 28 17.44 -9.44 -1.85
CA MET A 28 16.16 -10.15 -1.73
C MET A 28 16.15 -11.51 -2.45
N GLY A 29 17.13 -11.81 -3.31
CA GLY A 29 17.12 -13.00 -4.16
C GLY A 29 15.93 -13.02 -5.12
N VAL A 30 15.63 -11.88 -5.76
CA VAL A 30 14.56 -11.75 -6.77
C VAL A 30 15.08 -11.08 -8.04
N ALA A 31 14.39 -11.30 -9.15
CA ALA A 31 14.70 -10.55 -10.38
C ALA A 31 14.49 -9.04 -10.19
N TYR A 32 15.38 -8.22 -10.75
CA TYR A 32 15.28 -6.74 -10.74
C TYR A 32 13.90 -6.23 -11.17
N VAL A 33 13.29 -6.86 -12.18
CA VAL A 33 11.95 -6.48 -12.68
C VAL A 33 10.86 -6.58 -11.60
N THR A 34 11.02 -7.47 -10.62
CA THR A 34 10.09 -7.61 -9.49
C THR A 34 10.16 -6.39 -8.59
N VAL A 35 11.36 -5.99 -8.16
CA VAL A 35 11.60 -4.78 -7.36
C VAL A 35 11.13 -3.55 -8.13
N TYR A 36 11.56 -3.40 -9.39
CA TYR A 36 11.17 -2.28 -10.24
C TYR A 36 9.65 -2.10 -10.33
N ARG A 37 8.89 -3.19 -10.59
CA ARG A 37 7.43 -3.13 -10.70
C ARG A 37 6.76 -2.73 -9.39
N VAL A 38 7.28 -3.17 -8.25
CA VAL A 38 6.75 -2.81 -6.93
C VAL A 38 7.09 -1.36 -6.59
N LEU A 39 8.35 -0.94 -6.74
CA LEU A 39 8.80 0.43 -6.45
C LEU A 39 8.17 1.49 -7.35
N ARG A 40 7.78 1.13 -8.57
CA ARG A 40 7.02 1.99 -9.49
C ARG A 40 5.50 1.87 -9.33
N LYS A 41 5.02 1.18 -8.28
CA LYS A 41 3.59 0.96 -8.00
C LYS A 41 2.82 0.31 -9.16
N LYS A 42 3.52 -0.42 -10.04
CA LYS A 42 2.92 -1.20 -11.14
C LYS A 42 2.34 -2.52 -10.65
N ARG A 43 2.82 -3.02 -9.51
CA ARG A 43 2.31 -4.18 -8.79
C ARG A 43 2.33 -3.92 -7.30
N GLU A 44 1.35 -4.49 -6.60
CA GLU A 44 1.36 -4.57 -5.14
C GLU A 44 2.42 -5.60 -4.69
N PRO A 45 3.02 -5.43 -3.49
CA PRO A 45 3.87 -6.46 -2.92
C PRO A 45 3.04 -7.70 -2.56
N GLY A 46 3.49 -8.87 -3.01
CA GLY A 46 2.94 -10.16 -2.57
C GLY A 46 3.60 -10.66 -1.29
N ASN A 47 3.04 -11.70 -0.67
CA ASN A 47 3.54 -12.27 0.59
C ASN A 47 5.02 -12.65 0.54
N GLU A 48 5.48 -13.26 -0.56
CA GLU A 48 6.90 -13.63 -0.73
C GLU A 48 7.80 -12.40 -0.81
N PHE A 49 7.35 -11.33 -1.49
CA PHE A 49 8.11 -10.08 -1.57
C PHE A 49 8.25 -9.44 -0.18
N ILE A 50 7.16 -9.43 0.60
CA ILE A 50 7.13 -8.89 1.96
C ILE A 50 8.11 -9.65 2.85
N ALA A 51 8.02 -10.98 2.86
CA ALA A 51 8.90 -11.83 3.67
C ALA A 51 10.38 -11.63 3.30
N LYS A 52 10.71 -11.62 2.00
CA LYS A 52 12.08 -11.38 1.53
C LYS A 52 12.58 -9.99 1.91
N LEU A 53 11.75 -8.97 1.83
CA LEU A 53 12.14 -7.61 2.18
C LEU A 53 12.44 -7.48 3.68
N LEU A 54 11.61 -8.07 4.54
CA LEU A 54 11.83 -8.10 5.98
C LEU A 54 13.10 -8.87 6.36
N ASN A 55 13.39 -9.97 5.67
CA ASN A 55 14.61 -10.76 5.92
C ASN A 55 15.89 -10.02 5.51
N VAL A 56 15.82 -9.10 4.55
CA VAL A 56 16.98 -8.32 4.09
C VAL A 56 17.38 -7.23 5.09
N PHE A 57 16.41 -6.66 5.80
CA PHE A 57 16.65 -5.64 6.81
C PHE A 57 16.48 -6.24 8.21
N GLU A 58 17.54 -6.87 8.71
CA GLU A 58 17.53 -7.47 10.05
C GLU A 58 17.08 -6.44 11.11
N GLY A 59 16.05 -6.81 11.88
CA GLY A 59 15.46 -5.96 12.91
C GLY A 59 14.32 -5.06 12.45
N ALA A 60 14.11 -4.87 11.13
CA ALA A 60 12.98 -4.11 10.63
C ALA A 60 11.66 -4.88 10.85
N THR A 61 10.68 -4.18 11.40
CA THR A 61 9.35 -4.72 11.66
C THR A 61 8.42 -4.48 10.47
N PHE A 62 7.32 -5.24 10.42
CA PHE A 62 6.28 -5.04 9.41
C PHE A 62 5.73 -3.61 9.46
N ASP A 63 5.44 -3.09 10.64
CA ASP A 63 4.81 -1.77 10.80
C ASP A 63 5.76 -0.61 10.43
N GLU A 64 7.07 -0.82 10.43
CA GLU A 64 8.02 0.19 9.96
C GLU A 64 8.04 0.30 8.44
N LEU A 65 7.98 -0.84 7.74
CA LEU A 65 8.12 -0.88 6.27
C LEU A 65 6.79 -0.87 5.53
N PHE A 66 5.69 -1.26 6.19
CA PHE A 66 4.40 -1.49 5.56
C PHE A 66 3.25 -0.81 6.30
N TYR A 67 2.12 -0.69 5.61
CA TYR A 67 0.82 -0.32 6.19
C TYR A 67 -0.31 -1.04 5.50
N LEU A 68 -1.45 -1.13 6.20
CA LEU A 68 -2.68 -1.69 5.68
C LEU A 68 -3.54 -0.57 5.08
N GLU A 69 -3.95 -0.75 3.84
CA GLU A 69 -4.87 0.13 3.15
C GLU A 69 -6.22 -0.57 2.96
N ASP A 70 -7.29 0.06 3.41
CA ASP A 70 -8.64 -0.39 3.12
C ASP A 70 -8.92 -0.22 1.63
N CYS A 71 -9.06 -1.35 0.95
CA CYS A 71 -9.52 -1.36 -0.42
C CYS A 71 -11.02 -1.59 -0.44
N ILE A 72 -11.78 -0.56 -0.81
CA ILE A 72 -13.21 -0.73 -1.10
C ILE A 72 -13.31 -1.57 -2.37
N THR A 73 -13.92 -2.76 -2.27
CA THR A 73 -14.15 -3.59 -3.45
C THR A 73 -15.09 -2.88 -4.43
N LYS A 74 -15.08 -3.25 -5.72
CA LYS A 74 -16.03 -2.66 -6.69
C LYS A 74 -17.49 -2.81 -6.23
N ARG A 75 -17.81 -3.92 -5.56
CA ARG A 75 -19.11 -4.21 -4.97
C ARG A 75 -19.44 -3.24 -3.83
N GLU A 76 -18.51 -3.03 -2.91
CA GLU A 76 -18.71 -2.12 -1.78
C GLU A 76 -18.74 -0.64 -2.22
N ARG A 77 -18.03 -0.29 -3.29
CA ARG A 77 -18.10 1.05 -3.90
C ARG A 77 -19.49 1.41 -4.40
N GLY A 78 -20.26 0.42 -4.85
CA GLY A 78 -21.67 0.60 -5.24
C GLY A 78 -22.53 0.97 -4.04
N LYS A 79 -22.40 0.20 -2.95
CA LYS A 79 -23.12 0.43 -1.69
C LYS A 79 -22.81 1.80 -1.08
N VAL A 80 -21.53 2.19 -1.00
CA VAL A 80 -21.14 3.51 -0.46
C VAL A 80 -21.72 4.66 -1.29
N LYS A 81 -21.83 4.52 -2.62
CA LYS A 81 -22.46 5.54 -3.46
C LYS A 81 -23.96 5.64 -3.24
N GLU A 82 -24.63 4.51 -3.08
CA GLU A 82 -26.07 4.44 -2.79
C GLU A 82 -26.37 5.02 -1.41
N ASP A 83 -25.62 4.62 -0.39
CA ASP A 83 -25.71 5.16 0.98
C ASP A 83 -25.47 6.67 1.00
N LEU A 84 -24.44 7.15 0.28
CA LEU A 84 -24.16 8.58 0.17
C LEU A 84 -25.26 9.35 -0.58
N ALA A 85 -25.89 8.74 -1.60
CA ALA A 85 -27.02 9.34 -2.31
C ALA A 85 -28.25 9.44 -1.40
N ILE A 86 -28.54 8.41 -0.61
CA ILE A 86 -29.63 8.38 0.38
C ILE A 86 -29.42 9.49 1.43
N VAL A 87 -28.21 9.60 2.00
CA VAL A 87 -27.86 10.66 2.96
C VAL A 87 -28.04 12.06 2.35
N ARG A 88 -27.66 12.25 1.08
CA ARG A 88 -27.82 13.51 0.36
C ARG A 88 -29.28 13.84 0.02
N SER A 89 -30.15 12.84 -0.14
CA SER A 89 -31.58 13.05 -0.37
C SER A 89 -32.27 13.51 0.93
N LYS A 90 -32.02 12.81 2.04
CA LYS A 90 -32.61 13.13 3.36
C LYS A 90 -32.25 14.52 3.87
N ARG A 91 -31.05 15.03 3.56
CA ARG A 91 -30.64 16.41 3.93
C ARG A 91 -31.41 17.51 3.19
N ARG A 92 -32.01 17.23 2.03
CA ARG A 92 -32.81 18.23 1.30
C ARG A 92 -34.24 18.33 1.82
N GLU A 93 -34.76 17.26 2.40
CA GLU A 93 -36.14 17.18 2.92
C GLU A 93 -36.27 17.79 4.32
N GLY A 94 -35.20 17.80 5.13
CA GLY A 94 -35.20 18.41 6.47
C GLY A 94 -34.90 19.92 6.52
N GLY A 95 -34.76 20.57 5.36
CA GLY A 95 -34.38 21.99 5.22
C GLY A 95 -35.51 22.91 4.77
N VAL A 96 -36.73 22.73 5.28
CA VAL A 96 -37.82 23.72 5.14
C VAL A 96 -38.52 23.86 6.49
N GLY A 97 -37.96 24.69 7.35
CA GLY A 97 -38.59 25.19 8.57
C GLY A 97 -38.18 26.64 8.73
N LYS A 98 -38.89 27.53 8.02
CA LYS A 98 -38.97 28.95 8.36
C LYS A 98 -40.19 29.16 9.23
#